data_AF-A0A421JK55-F1
#
_entry.id   AF-A0A421JK55-F1
#
_cell.length_a   1.000
_cell.length_b   1.000
_cell.length_c   1.000
_cell.angle_alpha   90.00
_cell.angle_beta   90.00
_cell.angle_gamma   90.00
#
_symmetry.space_group_name_H-M   'P 1'
#
loop_
_entity.id
_entity.type
_entity.pdbx_description
1 polymer ?
#
loop_
_entity_poly.entity_id
_entity_poly.type
_entity_poly.pdbx_seq_one_letter_code
_entity_poly.pdbx_strand_id
1 'polypeptide(L)'
;MYTFKNFVSESIEPWSFKVQNLPDSSTRKKNKWVDFKAQKSPYILVKIGMTTKTVGTRLKEWENKCHHKLVNLGPMNRHLVLDQESSSVKALISGFLGLHITKQATSNDIAAYRRYKQEGFYCQENLDSVEKRIHQSLRHTYGAGDVYCKGCAPTTPTVKVKGGRAPFPVYNTHKEFFLIPKKDIDSIYELIDSICVKYG
;
A
#
# COMPACT_ATOMS: atom_id res chain seq x y z
N MET A 1 6.97 4.35 0.29
CA MET A 1 5.64 3.73 0.49
C MET A 1 5.37 2.84 -0.71
N TYR A 2 4.86 1.62 -0.53
CA TYR A 2 4.67 0.69 -1.66
C TYR A 2 3.51 -0.27 -1.43
N THR A 3 3.07 -0.89 -2.53
CA THR A 3 2.01 -1.90 -2.53
C THR A 3 2.36 -3.04 -3.49
N PHE A 4 1.58 -4.12 -3.49
CA PHE A 4 1.72 -5.19 -4.46
C PHE A 4 1.19 -4.73 -5.83
N LYS A 5 1.89 -5.07 -6.91
CA LYS A 5 1.48 -4.70 -8.27
C LYS A 5 0.07 -5.19 -8.60
N ASN A 6 -0.28 -6.39 -8.15
CA ASN A 6 -1.60 -7.00 -8.36
C ASN A 6 -2.74 -6.24 -7.66
N PHE A 7 -2.45 -5.27 -6.78
CA PHE A 7 -3.47 -4.43 -6.16
C PHE A 7 -3.83 -3.20 -7.01
N VAL A 8 -2.92 -2.75 -7.89
CA VAL A 8 -3.09 -1.53 -8.70
C VAL A 8 -3.21 -1.78 -10.19
N SER A 9 -2.72 -2.92 -10.70
CA SER A 9 -2.91 -3.34 -12.09
C SER A 9 -3.66 -4.66 -12.18
N GLU A 10 -4.43 -4.83 -13.26
CA GLU A 10 -4.94 -6.15 -13.64
C GLU A 10 -3.76 -7.11 -13.82
N SER A 11 -3.75 -8.18 -13.04
CA SER A 11 -2.71 -9.20 -13.08
C SER A 11 -3.28 -10.49 -13.65
N ILE A 12 -2.53 -11.09 -14.55
CA ILE A 12 -2.79 -12.42 -15.12
C ILE A 12 -2.42 -13.51 -14.09
N GLU A 13 -1.61 -13.17 -13.07
CA GLU A 13 -1.15 -14.12 -12.07
C GLU A 13 -2.28 -14.60 -11.15
N PRO A 14 -2.26 -15.87 -10.74
CA PRO A 14 -3.26 -16.42 -9.83
C PRO A 14 -3.26 -15.69 -8.48
N TRP A 15 -4.46 -15.36 -8.00
CA TRP A 15 -4.66 -14.58 -6.79
C TRP A 15 -4.01 -15.23 -5.55
N SER A 16 -3.05 -14.53 -4.95
CA SER A 16 -2.19 -15.04 -3.88
C SER A 16 -2.38 -14.39 -2.52
N PHE A 17 -3.22 -13.36 -2.41
CA PHE A 17 -3.34 -12.53 -1.20
C PHE A 17 -4.66 -12.72 -0.46
N LYS A 18 -4.60 -12.99 0.84
CA LYS A 18 -5.78 -12.97 1.70
C LYS A 18 -5.60 -11.96 2.83
N VAL A 19 -6.70 -11.38 3.29
CA VAL A 19 -6.71 -10.40 4.39
C VAL A 19 -7.75 -10.80 5.42
N GLN A 20 -7.66 -10.21 6.61
CA GLN A 20 -8.68 -10.34 7.65
C GLN A 20 -9.32 -8.99 7.96
N ASN A 21 -10.51 -9.04 8.57
CA ASN A 21 -11.14 -7.91 9.22
C ASN A 21 -11.30 -6.66 8.34
N LEU A 22 -11.72 -6.85 7.09
CA LEU A 22 -12.12 -5.73 6.24
C LEU A 22 -13.31 -4.98 6.88
N PRO A 23 -13.33 -3.64 6.88
CA PRO A 23 -14.39 -2.84 7.51
C PRO A 23 -15.81 -3.22 7.06
N ASP A 24 -15.98 -3.48 5.75
CA ASP A 24 -17.29 -3.79 5.16
C ASP A 24 -17.60 -5.31 5.12
N SER A 25 -16.84 -6.12 5.85
CA SER A 25 -17.06 -7.57 5.86
C SER A 25 -18.23 -7.95 6.76
N SER A 26 -19.06 -8.89 6.28
CA SER A 26 -20.15 -9.44 7.10
C SER A 26 -19.61 -10.09 8.38
N THR A 27 -20.40 -10.07 9.45
CA THR A 27 -20.05 -10.69 10.75
C THR A 27 -19.58 -12.14 10.61
N ARG A 28 -20.10 -12.88 9.62
CA ARG A 28 -19.72 -14.26 9.28
C ARG A 28 -18.29 -14.42 8.77
N LYS A 29 -17.70 -13.35 8.21
CA LYS A 29 -16.34 -13.26 7.65
C LYS A 29 -15.35 -12.60 8.60
N LYS A 30 -15.79 -12.10 9.76
CA LYS A 30 -14.93 -11.55 10.81
C LYS A 30 -13.92 -12.62 11.25
N ASN A 31 -12.66 -12.21 11.45
CA ASN A 31 -11.52 -13.08 11.80
C ASN A 31 -11.23 -14.23 10.80
N LYS A 32 -11.76 -14.18 9.58
CA LYS A 32 -11.46 -15.16 8.52
C LYS A 32 -10.61 -14.53 7.42
N TRP A 33 -9.71 -15.34 6.88
CA TRP A 33 -8.93 -14.98 5.70
C TRP A 33 -9.80 -14.99 4.45
N VAL A 34 -9.96 -13.83 3.82
CA VAL A 34 -10.75 -13.64 2.60
C VAL A 34 -9.88 -13.11 1.48
N ASP A 35 -10.19 -13.49 0.23
CA ASP A 35 -9.47 -12.97 -0.94
C ASP A 35 -9.72 -11.47 -1.09
N PHE A 36 -8.63 -10.68 -1.17
CA PHE A 36 -8.71 -9.22 -1.12
C PHE A 36 -8.65 -8.55 -2.50
N LYS A 37 -9.77 -8.39 -3.19
CA LYS A 37 -9.77 -7.76 -4.51
C LYS A 37 -9.63 -6.23 -4.41
N ALA A 38 -8.40 -5.72 -4.23
CA ALA A 38 -8.08 -4.29 -4.05
C ALA A 38 -8.68 -3.38 -5.14
N GLN A 39 -8.73 -3.84 -6.38
CA GLN A 39 -9.33 -3.13 -7.52
C GLN A 39 -10.82 -2.84 -7.31
N LYS A 40 -11.56 -3.76 -6.69
CA LYS A 40 -13.02 -3.60 -6.44
C LYS A 40 -13.32 -3.04 -5.06
N SER A 41 -12.28 -2.76 -4.28
CA SER A 41 -12.37 -2.29 -2.91
C SER A 41 -12.12 -0.78 -2.87
N PRO A 42 -12.84 -0.03 -2.01
CA PRO A 42 -12.50 1.36 -1.74
C PRO A 42 -11.23 1.50 -0.89
N TYR A 43 -10.69 0.37 -0.39
CA TYR A 43 -9.44 0.30 0.36
C TYR A 43 -8.30 -0.31 -0.46
N ILE A 44 -7.08 0.07 -0.12
CA ILE A 44 -5.82 -0.50 -0.61
C ILE A 44 -4.93 -0.88 0.58
N LEU A 45 -4.14 -1.94 0.42
CA LEU A 45 -3.11 -2.30 1.38
C LEU A 45 -1.78 -1.67 1.00
N VAL A 46 -1.17 -0.97 1.94
CA VAL A 46 0.08 -0.24 1.70
C VAL A 46 1.07 -0.57 2.81
N LYS A 47 2.34 -0.72 2.44
CA LYS A 47 3.44 -0.84 3.38
C LYS A 47 4.34 0.39 3.29
N ILE A 48 4.83 0.82 4.44
CA ILE A 48 5.79 1.91 4.56
C ILE A 48 7.00 1.37 5.28
N GLY A 49 8.18 1.64 4.74
CA GLY A 49 9.44 1.32 5.39
C GLY A 49 10.49 2.35 5.00
N MET A 50 11.42 2.61 5.91
CA MET A 50 12.60 3.42 5.67
C MET A 50 13.74 2.55 5.12
N THR A 51 14.69 3.20 4.46
CA THR A 51 15.85 2.52 3.89
C THR A 51 16.99 3.51 3.71
N THR A 52 18.23 3.05 3.93
CA THR A 52 19.45 3.78 3.58
C THR A 52 19.88 3.53 2.13
N LYS A 53 19.33 2.49 1.48
CA LYS A 53 19.49 2.20 0.05
C LYS A 53 18.47 2.94 -0.78
N THR A 54 18.69 3.03 -2.09
CA THR A 54 17.70 3.58 -3.04
C THR A 54 16.38 2.80 -2.98
N VAL A 55 15.26 3.51 -3.25
CA VAL A 55 13.91 2.93 -3.23
C VAL A 55 13.82 1.70 -4.15
N GLY A 56 14.31 1.82 -5.38
CA GLY A 56 14.31 0.71 -6.35
C GLY A 56 15.07 -0.53 -5.87
N THR A 57 16.24 -0.37 -5.24
CA THR A 57 17.00 -1.50 -4.66
C THR A 57 16.22 -2.16 -3.54
N ARG A 58 15.65 -1.35 -2.63
CA ARG A 58 14.88 -1.88 -1.49
C ARG A 58 13.64 -2.64 -1.96
N LEU A 59 12.94 -2.15 -2.99
CA LEU A 59 11.80 -2.85 -3.56
C LEU A 59 12.22 -4.20 -4.14
N LYS A 60 13.30 -4.27 -4.92
CA LYS A 60 13.81 -5.53 -5.49
C LYS A 60 14.15 -6.57 -4.41
N GLU A 61 14.76 -6.16 -3.30
CA GLU A 61 15.03 -7.05 -2.16
C GLU A 61 13.73 -7.68 -1.63
N TRP A 62 12.68 -6.87 -1.48
CA TRP A 62 11.38 -7.36 -1.02
C TRP A 62 10.68 -8.22 -2.08
N GLU A 63 10.78 -7.88 -3.36
CA GLU A 63 10.25 -8.72 -4.45
C GLU A 63 10.91 -10.11 -4.44
N ASN A 64 12.23 -10.16 -4.29
CA ASN A 64 12.99 -11.41 -4.24
C ASN A 64 12.61 -12.27 -3.03
N LYS A 65 12.32 -11.63 -1.88
CA LYS A 65 11.91 -12.34 -0.65
C LYS A 65 10.47 -12.83 -0.69
N CYS A 66 9.58 -12.08 -1.34
CA CYS A 66 8.13 -12.32 -1.33
C CYS A 66 7.65 -13.03 -2.60
N HIS A 67 8.49 -13.12 -3.63
CA HIS A 67 8.17 -13.63 -4.96
C HIS A 67 6.96 -12.92 -5.60
N HIS A 68 6.78 -11.64 -5.29
CA HIS A 68 5.72 -10.81 -5.83
C HIS A 68 6.25 -9.46 -6.27
N LYS A 69 5.72 -8.96 -7.39
CA LYS A 69 6.05 -7.63 -7.87
C LYS A 69 5.47 -6.54 -6.99
N LEU A 70 6.27 -5.53 -6.72
CA LEU A 70 5.93 -4.37 -5.92
C LEU A 70 5.90 -3.12 -6.79
N VAL A 71 5.08 -2.16 -6.39
CA VAL A 71 4.98 -0.86 -7.03
C VAL A 71 5.23 0.20 -5.98
N ASN A 72 6.12 1.14 -6.30
CA ASN A 72 6.29 2.33 -5.49
C ASN A 72 5.02 3.17 -5.58
N LEU A 73 4.45 3.49 -4.43
CA LEU A 73 3.22 4.24 -4.30
C LEU A 73 3.50 5.68 -3.85
N GLY A 74 4.58 6.31 -4.32
CA GLY A 74 4.84 7.73 -4.02
C GLY A 74 3.84 8.68 -4.71
N PRO A 75 3.84 9.99 -4.37
CA PRO A 75 2.96 11.01 -4.97
C PRO A 75 2.91 10.98 -6.50
N MET A 76 4.01 10.60 -7.15
CA MET A 76 4.09 10.48 -8.61
C MET A 76 3.22 9.37 -9.20
N ASN A 77 3.00 8.32 -8.42
CA ASN A 77 2.23 7.15 -8.82
C ASN A 77 0.84 7.13 -8.16
N ARG A 78 0.37 8.26 -7.59
CA ARG A 78 -0.93 8.34 -6.90
C ARG A 78 -2.12 7.95 -7.80
N HIS A 79 -2.02 8.25 -9.09
CA HIS A 79 -3.02 7.94 -10.11
C HIS A 79 -3.32 6.44 -10.20
N LEU A 80 -2.37 5.57 -9.84
CA LEU A 80 -2.56 4.11 -9.82
C LEU A 80 -3.62 3.65 -8.79
N VAL A 81 -3.97 4.52 -7.84
CA VAL A 81 -4.92 4.23 -6.76
C VAL A 81 -6.20 5.04 -6.89
N LEU A 82 -6.07 6.32 -7.22
CA LEU A 82 -7.18 7.28 -7.24
C LEU A 82 -8.01 7.22 -8.54
N ASP A 83 -7.38 6.96 -9.69
CA ASP A 83 -8.03 7.09 -10.99
C ASP A 83 -8.74 5.81 -11.45
N GLN A 84 -9.69 5.34 -10.64
CA GLN A 84 -10.62 4.26 -11.02
C GLN A 84 -12.02 4.77 -11.37
N GLU A 85 -12.13 6.02 -11.82
CA GLU A 85 -13.26 6.47 -12.65
C GLU A 85 -13.40 5.51 -13.85
N SER A 86 -14.62 5.04 -14.12
CA SER A 86 -14.84 4.14 -15.26
C SER A 86 -14.36 4.81 -16.55
N SER A 87 -13.86 4.03 -17.50
CA SER A 87 -13.41 4.54 -18.80
C SER A 87 -14.47 5.42 -19.49
N SER A 88 -15.75 5.11 -19.28
CA SER A 88 -16.90 5.90 -19.73
C SER A 88 -17.03 7.27 -19.06
N VAL A 89 -16.79 7.37 -17.74
CA VAL A 89 -16.84 8.64 -17.02
C VAL A 89 -15.59 9.47 -17.30
N LYS A 90 -14.41 8.85 -17.44
CA LYS A 90 -13.20 9.55 -17.94
C LYS A 90 -13.40 10.12 -19.34
N ALA A 91 -14.05 9.37 -20.24
CA ALA A 91 -14.36 9.85 -21.59
C ALA A 91 -15.37 11.01 -21.57
N LEU A 92 -16.40 10.94 -20.71
CA LEU A 92 -17.35 12.04 -20.50
C LEU A 92 -16.66 13.28 -19.91
N ILE A 93 -15.92 13.13 -18.81
CA ILE A 93 -15.16 14.21 -18.18
C ILE A 93 -14.16 14.81 -19.16
N SER A 94 -13.44 14.00 -19.96
CA SER A 94 -12.53 14.49 -21.00
C SER A 94 -13.26 15.26 -22.10
N GLY A 95 -14.50 14.89 -22.44
CA GLY A 95 -15.36 15.66 -23.35
C GLY A 95 -15.80 17.00 -22.77
N PHE A 96 -16.05 17.07 -21.45
CA PHE A 96 -16.42 18.31 -20.76
C PHE A 96 -15.21 19.20 -20.39
N LEU A 97 -14.02 18.63 -20.19
CA LEU A 97 -12.79 19.37 -19.93
C LEU A 97 -12.34 20.21 -21.13
N GLY A 98 -12.76 19.86 -22.35
CA GLY A 98 -12.59 20.68 -23.55
C GLY A 98 -13.38 21.99 -23.54
N LEU A 99 -14.25 22.21 -22.55
CA LEU A 99 -15.10 23.40 -22.42
C LEU A 99 -14.68 24.34 -21.27
N HIS A 100 -13.53 24.10 -20.62
CA HIS A 100 -13.09 24.93 -19.50
C HIS A 100 -12.02 25.94 -19.90
N ILE A 101 -12.23 27.22 -19.57
CA ILE A 101 -11.17 28.25 -19.63
C ILE A 101 -10.12 27.89 -18.58
N THR A 102 -8.89 27.70 -19.04
CA THR A 102 -7.77 27.18 -18.26
C THR A 102 -7.26 28.23 -17.26
N LYS A 103 -7.57 28.07 -15.98
CA LYS A 103 -6.53 28.28 -14.96
C LYS A 103 -5.94 26.90 -14.70
N GLN A 104 -4.70 26.69 -15.14
CA GLN A 104 -3.94 25.46 -14.92
C GLN A 104 -3.78 25.22 -13.41
N ALA A 105 -4.73 24.54 -12.80
CA ALA A 105 -4.51 23.80 -11.57
C ALA A 105 -3.96 22.43 -11.98
N THR A 106 -2.70 22.39 -12.40
CA THR A 106 -1.93 21.16 -12.43
C THR A 106 -1.79 20.70 -10.98
N SER A 107 -2.71 19.87 -10.50
CA SER A 107 -2.67 19.23 -9.19
C SER A 107 -1.54 18.19 -9.08
N ASN A 108 -0.37 18.48 -9.63
CA ASN A 108 0.88 17.74 -9.46
C ASN A 108 1.85 18.60 -8.64
N ASP A 109 1.39 19.17 -7.52
CA ASP A 109 2.26 19.87 -6.58
C ASP A 109 3.09 18.86 -5.78
N ILE A 110 3.96 18.11 -6.48
CA ILE A 110 5.10 17.43 -5.86
C ILE A 110 5.95 18.48 -5.11
N ALA A 111 5.96 19.72 -5.61
CA ALA A 111 6.55 20.89 -4.97
C ALA A 111 5.99 21.17 -3.56
N ALA A 112 4.80 20.65 -3.21
CA ALA A 112 4.25 20.77 -1.86
C ALA A 112 4.99 19.89 -0.84
N TYR A 113 5.59 18.78 -1.26
CA TYR A 113 6.29 17.85 -0.37
C TYR A 113 7.78 18.21 -0.26
N ARG A 114 8.19 18.73 0.90
CA ARG A 114 9.53 19.28 1.10
C ARG A 114 10.62 18.21 1.07
N ARG A 115 10.29 16.98 1.48
CA ARG A 115 11.24 15.88 1.63
C ARG A 115 11.10 14.83 0.53
N TYR A 116 10.17 14.98 -0.41
CA TYR A 116 10.03 14.00 -1.49
C TYR A 116 11.13 14.15 -2.55
N LYS A 117 12.05 13.17 -2.62
CA LYS A 117 13.17 13.12 -3.56
C LYS A 117 13.44 11.68 -3.98
N GLN A 118 13.86 11.48 -5.24
CA GLN A 118 14.28 10.16 -5.75
C GLN A 118 13.28 9.04 -5.39
N GLU A 119 12.01 9.27 -5.70
CA GLU A 119 10.92 8.29 -5.49
C GLU A 119 10.58 7.96 -4.02
N GLY A 120 11.11 8.71 -3.04
CA GLY A 120 10.82 8.51 -1.62
C GLY A 120 10.82 9.81 -0.80
N PHE A 121 10.41 9.71 0.46
CA PHE A 121 10.55 10.82 1.42
C PHE A 121 11.88 10.68 2.14
N TYR A 122 12.71 11.72 2.04
CA TYR A 122 14.08 11.72 2.52
C TYR A 122 14.15 12.16 3.99
N CYS A 123 14.96 11.46 4.75
CA CYS A 123 15.24 11.70 6.15
C CYS A 123 16.76 11.47 6.35
N GLN A 124 17.47 12.40 7.00
CA GLN A 124 18.93 12.33 7.19
C GLN A 124 19.31 11.50 8.43
N GLU A 125 18.53 11.63 9.50
CA GLU A 125 18.80 10.98 10.78
C GLU A 125 17.55 10.24 11.30
N ASN A 126 17.76 9.41 12.33
CA ASN A 126 16.68 8.81 13.12
C ASN A 126 15.66 7.96 12.34
N LEU A 127 16.06 7.29 11.25
CA LEU A 127 15.19 6.50 10.38
C LEU A 127 14.23 5.58 11.15
N ASP A 128 14.73 4.83 12.13
CA ASP A 128 13.92 3.92 12.95
C ASP A 128 12.87 4.66 13.78
N SER A 129 13.22 5.82 14.33
CA SER A 129 12.31 6.67 15.11
C SER A 129 11.23 7.26 14.23
N VAL A 130 11.60 7.75 13.04
CA VAL A 130 10.66 8.29 12.05
C VAL A 130 9.72 7.18 11.56
N GLU A 131 10.25 6.01 11.20
CA GLU A 131 9.44 4.87 10.76
C GLU A 131 8.44 4.44 11.83
N LYS A 132 8.91 4.31 13.08
CA LYS A 132 8.05 3.95 14.21
C LYS A 132 6.94 4.95 14.42
N ARG A 133 7.22 6.25 14.31
CA ARG A 133 6.21 7.32 14.43
C ARG A 133 5.18 7.25 13.31
N ILE A 134 5.61 7.07 12.07
CA ILE A 134 4.70 6.90 10.93
C ILE A 134 3.80 5.68 11.16
N HIS A 135 4.39 4.54 11.55
CA HIS A 135 3.64 3.31 11.83
C HIS A 135 2.65 3.50 12.98
N GLN A 136 3.03 4.15 14.07
CA GLN A 136 2.15 4.43 15.21
C GLN A 136 0.95 5.28 14.79
N SER A 137 1.19 6.37 14.05
CA SER A 137 0.11 7.23 13.54
C SER A 137 -0.84 6.44 12.64
N LEU A 138 -0.32 5.65 11.71
CA LEU A 138 -1.16 4.87 10.79
C LEU A 138 -1.89 3.73 11.46
N ARG A 139 -1.29 3.05 12.44
CA ARG A 139 -2.00 2.03 13.25
C ARG A 139 -3.12 2.66 14.05
N HIS A 140 -2.91 3.85 14.58
CA HIS A 140 -3.93 4.56 15.34
C HIS A 140 -5.12 4.95 14.44
N THR A 141 -4.85 5.48 13.25
CA THR A 141 -5.90 5.96 12.33
C THR A 141 -6.59 4.83 11.56
N TYR A 142 -5.84 3.88 11.02
CA TYR A 142 -6.33 2.87 10.07
C TYR A 142 -6.29 1.43 10.60
N GLY A 143 -5.65 1.21 11.75
CA GLY A 143 -5.45 -0.14 12.30
C GLY A 143 -4.38 -0.96 11.57
N ALA A 144 -4.47 -2.27 11.70
CA ALA A 144 -3.58 -3.23 11.07
C ALA A 144 -4.22 -3.81 9.80
N GLY A 145 -3.43 -3.99 8.74
CA GLY A 145 -3.84 -4.62 7.50
C GLY A 145 -3.08 -5.92 7.25
N ASP A 146 -3.24 -6.92 8.11
CA ASP A 146 -2.50 -8.18 7.99
C ASP A 146 -2.76 -8.87 6.64
N VAL A 147 -1.68 -9.21 5.92
CA VAL A 147 -1.74 -9.85 4.61
C VAL A 147 -1.16 -11.25 4.68
N TYR A 148 -2.00 -12.25 4.40
CA TYR A 148 -1.53 -13.58 4.10
C TYR A 148 -1.06 -13.64 2.64
N CYS A 149 0.21 -14.00 2.47
CA CYS A 149 0.91 -14.08 1.21
C CYS A 149 1.33 -15.52 0.93
N LYS A 150 0.87 -16.10 -0.18
CA LYS A 150 1.29 -17.45 -0.60
C LYS A 150 2.75 -17.51 -1.08
N GLY A 151 3.31 -16.40 -1.56
CA GLY A 151 4.68 -16.32 -2.06
C GLY A 151 5.76 -16.44 -0.97
N CYS A 152 5.42 -16.17 0.29
CA CYS A 152 6.37 -16.26 1.42
C CYS A 152 6.54 -17.68 2.00
N ALA A 153 6.16 -18.73 1.27
CA ALA A 153 6.20 -20.11 1.77
C ALA A 153 7.62 -20.51 2.23
N PRO A 154 7.77 -21.14 3.41
CA PRO A 154 9.07 -21.60 3.87
C PRO A 154 9.59 -22.74 2.98
N THR A 155 10.88 -22.70 2.68
CA THR A 155 11.62 -23.77 1.97
C THR A 155 11.79 -25.04 2.81
N THR A 156 11.34 -25.05 4.06
CA THR A 156 11.35 -26.23 4.95
C THR A 156 9.93 -26.64 5.35
N PRO A 157 9.59 -27.95 5.28
CA PRO A 157 8.24 -28.42 5.61
C PRO A 157 8.02 -28.34 7.12
N THR A 158 7.24 -27.37 7.58
CA THR A 158 6.89 -27.24 9.00
C THR A 158 5.88 -28.31 9.42
N VAL A 159 6.31 -29.10 10.41
CA VAL A 159 5.62 -30.07 11.25
C VAL A 159 4.09 -29.86 11.37
N LYS A 160 3.32 -30.93 11.12
CA LYS A 160 1.87 -31.02 11.34
C LYS A 160 1.56 -30.80 12.83
N VAL A 161 0.95 -29.67 13.18
CA VAL A 161 0.38 -29.45 14.52
C VAL A 161 -1.03 -30.05 14.57
N LYS A 162 -1.25 -31.04 15.45
CA LYS A 162 -2.58 -31.58 15.78
C LYS A 162 -3.35 -30.54 16.59
N GLY A 163 -4.37 -29.94 15.97
CA GLY A 163 -5.33 -29.06 16.66
C GLY A 163 -5.92 -28.04 15.69
N GLY A 164 -7.24 -28.10 15.46
CA GLY A 164 -7.96 -27.38 14.40
C GLY A 164 -8.05 -25.85 14.53
N ARG A 165 -6.93 -25.15 14.74
CA ARG A 165 -6.84 -23.68 14.64
C ARG A 165 -5.65 -23.29 13.75
N ALA A 166 -5.99 -22.74 12.58
CA ALA A 166 -5.16 -22.24 11.48
C ALA A 166 -4.26 -23.27 10.74
N PRO A 167 -4.54 -23.59 9.45
CA PRO A 167 -3.79 -24.61 8.70
C PRO A 167 -2.58 -24.04 7.94
N PHE A 168 -1.88 -23.01 8.45
CA PHE A 168 -0.79 -22.38 7.68
C PHE A 168 0.43 -21.99 8.53
N PRO A 169 1.65 -22.08 7.97
CA PRO A 169 2.87 -21.67 8.64
C PRO A 169 2.81 -20.17 8.99
N VAL A 170 3.22 -19.86 10.21
CA VAL A 170 3.23 -18.51 10.82
C VAL A 170 3.97 -17.45 9.98
N TYR A 171 4.84 -17.89 9.06
CA TYR A 171 5.74 -17.05 8.27
C TYR A 171 5.14 -16.45 6.98
N ASN A 172 3.92 -16.81 6.60
CA ASN A 172 3.27 -16.29 5.38
C ASN A 172 2.49 -14.99 5.60
N THR A 173 2.57 -14.38 6.80
CA THR A 173 1.74 -13.21 7.13
C THR A 173 2.60 -11.95 7.25
N HIS A 174 2.33 -10.95 6.41
CA HIS A 174 2.90 -9.62 6.55
C HIS A 174 2.05 -8.76 7.49
N LYS A 175 2.64 -8.35 8.62
CA LYS A 175 1.98 -7.55 9.68
C LYS A 175 2.24 -6.04 9.60
N GLU A 176 3.03 -5.62 8.61
CA GLU A 176 3.48 -4.23 8.43
C GLU A 176 2.73 -3.53 7.29
N PHE A 177 1.53 -4.03 6.96
CA PHE A 177 0.65 -3.41 6.00
C PHE A 177 -0.48 -2.67 6.73
N PHE A 178 -0.94 -1.60 6.09
CA PHE A 178 -2.02 -0.74 6.55
C PHE A 178 -3.14 -0.79 5.52
N LEU A 179 -4.37 -1.02 5.97
CA LEU A 179 -5.55 -1.00 5.11
C LEU A 179 -6.09 0.43 5.06
N ILE A 180 -5.82 1.11 3.95
CA ILE A 180 -6.05 2.55 3.79
C ILE A 180 -7.20 2.77 2.82
N PRO A 181 -8.19 3.61 3.13
CA PRO A 181 -9.14 4.10 2.15
C PRO A 181 -8.38 4.81 1.01
N LYS A 182 -8.65 4.44 -0.24
CA LYS A 182 -7.95 5.00 -1.41
C LYS A 182 -7.99 6.54 -1.43
N LYS A 183 -9.11 7.12 -1.01
CA LYS A 183 -9.32 8.58 -0.87
C LYS A 183 -8.38 9.28 0.11
N ASP A 184 -7.80 8.57 1.07
CA ASP A 184 -6.97 9.16 2.13
C ASP A 184 -5.46 9.08 1.78
N ILE A 185 -5.10 8.61 0.57
CA ILE A 185 -3.71 8.45 0.14
C ILE A 185 -2.92 9.76 0.19
N ASP A 186 -3.52 10.88 -0.20
CA ASP A 186 -2.83 12.17 -0.19
C ASP A 186 -2.51 12.64 1.24
N SER A 187 -3.44 12.46 2.18
CA SER A 187 -3.22 12.75 3.60
C SER A 187 -2.07 11.92 4.21
N ILE A 188 -1.81 10.73 3.66
CA ILE A 188 -0.67 9.91 4.10
C ILE A 188 0.65 10.48 3.59
N TYR A 189 0.68 11.01 2.36
CA TYR A 189 1.87 11.70 1.85
C TYR A 189 2.21 12.91 2.72
N GLU A 190 1.22 13.72 3.04
CA GLU A 190 1.37 14.88 3.93
C GLU A 190 1.86 14.47 5.33
N LEU A 191 1.30 13.40 5.89
CA LEU A 191 1.72 12.84 7.17
C LEU A 191 3.19 12.40 7.15
N ILE A 192 3.59 11.64 6.12
CA ILE A 192 4.97 11.16 5.99
C ILE A 192 5.93 12.35 5.83
N ASP A 193 5.61 13.31 4.95
CA ASP A 193 6.43 14.49 4.73
C ASP A 193 6.59 15.30 6.03
N SER A 194 5.48 15.56 6.73
CA SER A 194 5.47 16.29 8.00
C SER A 194 6.32 15.62 9.08
N ILE A 195 6.22 14.28 9.23
CA ILE A 195 7.06 13.55 10.19
C ILE A 195 8.54 13.59 9.76
N CYS A 196 8.85 13.41 8.47
CA CYS A 196 10.23 13.50 7.99
C CYS A 196 10.82 14.91 8.16
N VAL A 197 10.03 15.98 7.99
CA VAL A 197 10.47 17.36 8.24
C VAL A 197 10.73 17.60 9.73
N LYS A 198 9.88 17.06 10.61
CA LYS A 198 9.94 17.34 12.05
C LYS A 198 10.99 16.51 12.80
N TYR A 199 11.26 15.29 12.35
CA TYR A 199 12.03 14.31 13.12
C TYR A 199 13.19 13.64 12.38
N GLY A 200 13.36 13.89 11.07
CA GLY A 200 14.45 13.30 10.28
C GLY A 200 15.26 14.33 9.52
#